data_AF-A0A323UI14-F1
#
_entry.id   AF-A0A323UI14-F1
#
_cell.length_a   1.000
_cell.length_b   1.000
_cell.length_c   1.000
_cell.angle_alpha   90.00
_cell.angle_beta   90.00
_cell.angle_gamma   90.00
#
_symmetry.space_group_name_H-M   'P 1'
#
loop_
_entity.id
_entity.type
_entity.pdbx_description
1 polymer ?
#
loop_
_entity_poly.entity_id
_entity_poly.type
_entity_poly.pdbx_seq_one_letter_code
_entity_poly.pdbx_strand_id
1 'polypeptide(L)'
;MDPQRLRHRRTAEDVEVARHVLLVRKHWNSTWGDRRQELVFVGGSEMDEQAIRDALDASLHGSAITGVSKAHAKLHDPFPAWGRAA
;
A
#
# COMPACT_ATOMS: atom_id res chain seq x y z
N MET A 1 37.93 17.85 -29.65
CA MET A 1 37.24 16.68 -29.07
C MET A 1 38.07 16.21 -27.89
N ASP A 2 37.77 16.69 -26.68
CA ASP A 2 38.33 16.07 -25.47
C ASP A 2 37.22 15.26 -24.81
N PRO A 3 37.32 13.92 -24.82
CA PRO A 3 36.26 13.01 -24.48
C PRO A 3 36.21 12.84 -22.96
N GLN A 4 35.89 13.92 -22.27
CA GLN A 4 35.13 13.87 -21.02
C GLN A 4 33.74 13.31 -21.35
N ARG A 5 33.73 12.03 -21.75
CA ARG A 5 32.65 11.11 -21.51
C ARG A 5 32.40 11.21 -20.01
N LEU A 6 31.48 12.10 -19.62
CA LEU A 6 30.68 11.97 -18.43
C LEU A 6 29.94 10.62 -18.53
N ARG A 7 30.67 9.51 -18.35
CA ARG A 7 30.10 8.30 -17.82
C ARG A 7 29.82 8.68 -16.39
N HIS A 8 28.58 9.07 -16.10
CA HIS A 8 28.03 8.95 -14.75
C HIS A 8 28.34 7.52 -14.30
N ARG A 9 29.43 7.38 -13.53
CA ARG A 9 29.81 6.12 -12.93
C ARG A 9 28.75 5.93 -11.86
N ARG A 10 27.71 5.14 -12.17
CA ARG A 10 26.64 4.82 -11.22
C ARG A 10 27.31 4.36 -9.94
N THR A 11 27.09 5.12 -8.88
CA THR A 11 27.57 4.82 -7.54
C THR A 11 26.78 3.61 -7.01
N ALA A 12 27.26 3.01 -5.92
CA ALA A 12 26.49 1.96 -5.24
C ALA A 12 25.12 2.49 -4.78
N GLU A 13 25.05 3.77 -4.39
CA GLU A 13 23.83 4.46 -4.01
C GLU A 13 22.86 4.61 -5.19
N ASP A 14 23.34 4.97 -6.38
CA ASP A 14 22.49 5.04 -7.59
C ASP A 14 21.88 3.67 -7.95
N VAL A 15 22.64 2.59 -7.72
CA VAL A 15 22.15 1.22 -7.93
C VAL A 15 21.08 0.86 -6.90
N GLU A 16 21.26 1.25 -5.64
CA GLU A 16 20.31 0.96 -4.57
C GLU A 16 19.01 1.76 -4.73
N VAL A 17 19.11 3.04 -5.09
CA VAL A 17 17.93 3.86 -5.42
C VAL A 17 17.18 3.28 -6.61
N ALA A 18 17.89 2.87 -7.67
CA ALA A 18 17.27 2.22 -8.82
C ALA A 18 16.55 0.92 -8.43
N ARG A 19 17.11 0.13 -7.51
CA ARG A 19 16.45 -1.07 -6.97
C ARG A 19 15.17 -0.75 -6.22
N HIS A 20 15.17 0.25 -5.35
CA HIS A 20 13.98 0.69 -4.62
C HIS A 20 12.88 1.19 -5.56
N VAL A 21 13.24 2.00 -6.56
CA VAL A 21 12.28 2.47 -7.57
C VAL A 21 11.66 1.31 -8.35
N LEU A 22 12.45 0.27 -8.68
CA LEU A 22 11.92 -0.92 -9.34
C LEU A 22 10.99 -1.73 -8.43
N LEU A 23 11.27 -1.82 -7.13
CA LEU A 23 10.41 -2.49 -6.15
C LEU A 23 9.05 -1.79 -5.99
N VAL A 24 9.06 -0.46 -5.91
CA VAL A 24 7.81 0.34 -5.85
C VAL A 24 7.03 0.19 -7.16
N ARG A 25 7.70 0.35 -8.32
CA ARG A 25 7.06 0.21 -9.63
C ARG A 25 6.45 -1.17 -9.85
N LYS A 26 7.09 -2.23 -9.36
CA LYS A 26 6.56 -3.60 -9.44
C LYS A 26 5.19 -3.74 -8.78
N HIS A 27 4.91 -2.97 -7.74
CA HIS A 27 3.67 -3.07 -6.97
C HIS A 27 2.74 -1.86 -7.15
N TRP A 28 3.09 -0.95 -8.05
CA TRP A 28 2.33 0.26 -8.31
C TRP A 28 0.97 -0.07 -8.95
N ASN A 29 -0.11 0.38 -8.33
CA ASN A 29 -1.45 0.31 -8.92
C ASN A 29 -1.78 1.62 -9.66
N SER A 30 -2.39 1.54 -10.84
CA SER A 30 -2.72 2.73 -11.65
C SER A 30 -3.75 3.67 -11.00
N THR A 31 -4.71 3.12 -10.25
CA THR A 31 -5.76 3.88 -9.56
C THR A 31 -5.32 4.28 -8.15
N TRP A 32 -4.61 3.40 -7.47
CA TRP A 32 -4.36 3.51 -6.03
C TRP A 32 -2.91 3.85 -5.68
N GLY A 33 -1.96 3.82 -6.63
CA GLY A 33 -0.54 4.04 -6.38
C GLY A 33 0.09 2.93 -5.54
N ASP A 34 1.00 3.30 -4.64
CA ASP A 34 1.66 2.39 -3.69
C ASP A 34 0.83 2.16 -2.41
N ARG A 35 -0.49 1.96 -2.55
CA ARG A 35 -1.40 1.70 -1.43
C ARG A 35 -1.54 0.20 -1.14
N ARG A 36 -0.41 -0.51 -1.06
CA ARG A 36 -0.43 -1.92 -0.69
C ARG A 36 -0.61 -2.04 0.82
N GLN A 37 -1.62 -2.81 1.21
CA GLN A 37 -1.85 -3.17 2.61
C GLN A 37 -1.77 -4.68 2.74
N GLU A 38 -1.06 -5.15 3.75
CA GLU A 38 -0.97 -6.56 4.11
C GLU A 38 -1.37 -6.70 5.58
N LEU A 39 -2.21 -7.69 5.87
CA LEU A 39 -2.57 -8.06 7.23
C LEU A 39 -1.85 -9.36 7.57
N VAL A 40 -1.16 -9.37 8.70
CA VAL A 40 -0.50 -10.56 9.23
C VAL A 40 -1.17 -10.92 10.55
N PHE A 41 -1.66 -12.15 10.64
CA PHE A 41 -2.24 -12.71 11.85
C PHE A 41 -1.21 -13.65 12.49
N VAL A 42 -0.88 -13.40 13.75
CA VAL A 42 0.07 -14.20 14.54
C VAL A 42 -0.69 -14.81 15.71
N GLY A 43 -0.74 -16.14 15.79
CA GLY A 43 -1.49 -16.86 16.83
C GLY A 43 -0.90 -18.23 17.13
N GLY A 44 -1.37 -18.84 18.23
CA GLY A 44 -1.00 -20.20 18.67
C GLY A 44 -1.83 -21.29 18.00
N SER A 45 -1.78 -22.52 18.54
CA SER A 45 -2.48 -23.70 17.99
C SER A 45 -3.99 -23.52 17.84
N GLU A 46 -4.60 -22.68 18.69
CA GLU A 46 -6.05 -22.44 18.70
C GLU A 46 -6.50 -21.39 17.68
N MET A 47 -5.58 -20.86 16.86
CA MET A 47 -5.94 -19.87 15.85
C MET A 47 -6.70 -20.52 14.69
N ASP A 48 -7.96 -20.10 14.53
CA ASP A 48 -8.79 -20.51 13.42
C ASP A 48 -8.68 -19.50 12.25
N GLU A 49 -7.91 -19.88 11.23
CA GLU A 49 -7.75 -19.07 10.03
C GLU A 49 -9.07 -18.85 9.29
N GLN A 50 -9.94 -19.86 9.23
CA GLN A 50 -11.19 -19.77 8.49
C GLN A 50 -12.14 -18.78 9.16
N ALA A 51 -12.27 -18.85 10.48
CA ALA A 51 -13.09 -17.91 11.24
C ALA A 51 -12.62 -16.46 11.08
N ILE A 52 -11.30 -16.23 11.00
CA ILE A 52 -10.73 -14.89 10.74
C ILE A 52 -11.12 -14.42 9.34
N ARG A 53 -11.00 -15.28 8.32
CA ARG A 53 -11.39 -14.93 6.94
C ARG A 53 -12.88 -14.62 6.84
N ASP A 54 -13.73 -15.43 7.46
CA ASP A 54 -15.18 -15.22 7.46
C ASP A 54 -15.55 -13.88 8.11
N ALA A 55 -14.89 -13.50 9.21
CA ALA A 55 -15.09 -12.22 9.85
C ALA A 55 -14.62 -11.03 8.99
N LEU A 56 -13.52 -11.19 8.25
CA LEU A 56 -13.02 -10.18 7.31
C LEU A 56 -13.98 -10.01 6.13
N ASP A 57 -14.48 -11.10 5.57
CA ASP A 57 -15.44 -11.08 4.47
C ASP A 57 -16.77 -10.42 4.89
N ALA A 58 -17.25 -10.72 6.10
CA ALA A 58 -18.43 -10.06 6.67
C ALA A 58 -18.22 -8.56 6.93
N SER A 59 -16.97 -8.12 7.06
CA SER A 59 -16.61 -6.70 7.27
C SER A 59 -16.46 -5.91 5.97
N LEU A 60 -16.56 -6.56 4.80
CA LEU A 60 -16.52 -5.87 3.52
C LEU A 60 -17.72 -4.92 3.38
N HIS A 61 -17.43 -3.65 3.05
CA HIS A 61 -18.43 -2.62 2.87
C HIS A 61 -18.38 -2.01 1.47
N GLY A 62 -19.55 -1.78 0.87
CA GLY A 62 -19.68 -1.35 -0.52
C GLY A 62 -19.71 -2.52 -1.50
N SER A 63 -19.50 -2.24 -2.79
CA SER A 63 -19.49 -3.25 -3.84
C SER A 63 -18.06 -3.49 -4.33
N ALA A 64 -17.68 -4.75 -4.54
CA ALA A 64 -16.42 -5.08 -5.21
C ALA A 64 -16.38 -4.56 -6.67
N ILE A 65 -17.53 -4.36 -7.31
CA ILE A 65 -17.64 -3.95 -8.71
C ILE A 65 -17.71 -2.42 -8.82
N THR A 66 -18.58 -1.78 -8.02
CA THR A 66 -18.80 -0.32 -8.10
C THR A 66 -17.99 0.49 -7.09
N GLY A 67 -17.30 -0.19 -6.18
CA GLY A 67 -16.45 0.41 -5.16
C GLY A 67 -17.23 1.16 -4.08
N VAL A 68 -16.55 2.12 -3.47
CA VAL A 68 -17.09 2.97 -2.42
C VAL A 68 -17.85 4.14 -3.06
N SER A 69 -19.18 4.15 -2.96
CA SER A 69 -20.05 5.26 -3.35
C SER A 69 -19.86 6.53 -2.50
N LYS A 70 -20.28 7.69 -3.03
CA LYS A 70 -20.31 8.97 -2.28
C LYS A 70 -21.15 8.92 -1.01
N ALA A 71 -22.12 8.01 -0.91
CA ALA A 71 -22.93 7.86 0.30
C ALA A 71 -22.10 7.38 1.50
N HIS A 72 -21.01 6.64 1.26
CA HIS A 72 -20.14 6.14 2.33
C HIS A 72 -19.32 7.24 3.01
N ALA A 73 -19.14 8.40 2.38
CA ALA A 73 -18.49 9.56 3.01
C ALA A 73 -19.30 10.12 4.21
N LYS A 74 -20.55 9.66 4.40
CA LYS A 74 -21.40 10.02 5.54
C LYS A 74 -21.28 9.03 6.71
N LEU A 75 -20.50 7.96 6.57
CA LEU A 75 -20.25 7.05 7.68
C LEU A 75 -19.55 7.79 8.82
N HIS A 76 -19.88 7.41 10.05
CA HIS A 76 -19.20 7.93 11.23
C HIS A 76 -17.73 7.54 11.16
N ASP A 77 -16.84 8.53 11.18
CA ASP A 77 -15.39 8.30 11.29
C ASP A 77 -15.08 7.86 12.73
N PRO A 78 -14.66 6.60 12.96
CA PRO A 78 -14.36 6.12 14.31
C PRO A 78 -13.05 6.70 14.87
N PHE A 79 -12.25 7.36 14.04
CA PHE A 79 -11.01 8.00 14.46
C PHE A 79 -11.26 9.44 14.90
N PRO A 80 -10.47 9.96 15.87
CA PRO A 80 -10.52 11.38 16.19
C PRO A 80 -10.13 12.20 14.97
N ALA A 81 -10.66 13.42 14.85
CA ALA A 81 -10.20 14.35 13.84
C ALA A 81 -8.68 14.51 13.96
N TRP A 82 -7.95 14.03 12.96
CA TRP A 82 -6.49 14.19 12.93
C TRP A 82 -6.21 15.69 12.88
N GLY A 83 -5.51 16.19 13.90
CA GLY A 83 -5.14 17.59 13.96
C GLY A 83 -4.34 17.99 12.72
N ARG A 84 -4.52 19.22 12.26
CA ARG A 84 -3.50 19.85 11.42
C ARG A 84 -2.29 20.10 12.32
N ALA A 85 -1.34 19.17 12.36
CA ALA A 85 0.00 19.54 12.74
C ALA A 85 0.46 20.61 11.74
N ALA A 86 0.70 21.83 12.23
CA ALA A 86 1.28 22.92 11.47
C ALA A 86 2.73 22.59 11.07
#